data_AF-A0A7V3FHR5-F1
#
_entry.id   AF-A0A7V3FHR5-F1
#
_cell.length_a   1.000
_cell.length_b   1.000
_cell.length_c   1.000
_cell.angle_alpha   90.00
_cell.angle_beta   90.00
_cell.angle_gamma   90.00
#
_symmetry.space_group_name_H-M   'P 1'
#
loop_
_entity.id
_entity.type
_entity.pdbx_description
1 polymer ?
#
loop_
_entity_poly.entity_id
_entity_poly.type
_entity_poly.pdbx_seq_one_letter_code
_entity_poly.pdbx_strand_id
1 'polypeptide(L)'
;MTFREAVEATPSVRNHYRAGLQALPTHDAARIQCAVTRRLTGSINLDAALRQQQPNANRWDFGIGYLRMTAERAIWVEVHPASSTSIVTMLAKLRWLRAWLATEAQELGKLTQGDFHWISSDATIAITPNSRQAKQLAVVGLRGPARRLALP
;
A
#
# COMPACT_ATOMS: atom_id res chain seq x y z
N MET A 1 -5.83 -18.31 6.77
CA MET A 1 -5.19 -17.02 7.08
C MET A 1 -5.88 -15.95 6.26
N THR A 2 -6.64 -15.10 6.93
CA THR A 2 -7.26 -13.87 6.39
C THR A 2 -6.34 -12.68 6.59
N PHE A 3 -6.61 -11.56 5.93
CA PHE A 3 -5.90 -10.30 6.16
C PHE A 3 -6.02 -9.84 7.61
N ARG A 4 -7.22 -9.97 8.20
CA ARG A 4 -7.45 -9.63 9.61
C ARG A 4 -6.56 -10.43 10.54
N GLU A 5 -6.55 -11.75 10.40
CA GLU A 5 -5.71 -12.64 11.20
C GLU A 5 -4.22 -12.28 11.05
N ALA A 6 -3.76 -11.95 9.84
CA ALA A 6 -2.40 -11.53 9.59
C ALA A 6 -2.03 -10.18 10.25
N VAL A 7 -2.96 -9.21 10.26
CA VAL A 7 -2.78 -7.94 11.00
C VAL A 7 -2.71 -8.20 12.51
N GLU A 8 -3.66 -8.96 13.05
CA GLU A 8 -3.72 -9.27 14.48
C GLU A 8 -2.51 -10.10 14.95
N ALA A 9 -1.95 -10.94 14.08
CA ALA A 9 -0.70 -11.67 14.32
C ALA A 9 0.55 -10.77 14.35
N THR A 10 0.49 -9.58 13.77
CA THR A 10 1.64 -8.66 13.67
C THR A 10 1.66 -7.67 14.86
N PRO A 11 2.58 -7.80 15.84
CA PRO A 11 2.51 -7.04 17.08
C PRO A 11 2.50 -5.51 16.89
N SER A 12 3.29 -4.98 15.95
CA SER A 12 3.43 -3.54 15.73
C SER A 12 2.19 -2.88 15.10
N VAL A 13 1.24 -3.67 14.55
CA VAL A 13 -0.01 -3.14 13.97
C VAL A 13 -1.28 -3.87 14.43
N ARG A 14 -1.19 -4.76 15.42
CA ARG A 14 -2.27 -5.66 15.87
C ARG A 14 -3.63 -5.00 16.04
N ASN A 15 -3.66 -3.78 16.59
CA ASN A 15 -4.89 -3.06 16.93
C ASN A 15 -5.37 -2.08 15.83
N HIS A 16 -4.72 -2.08 14.67
CA HIS A 16 -4.96 -1.11 13.60
C HIS A 16 -5.83 -1.62 12.45
N TYR A 17 -6.27 -2.90 12.49
CA TYR A 17 -7.25 -3.41 11.52
C TYR A 17 -8.56 -2.62 11.58
N ARG A 18 -9.11 -2.30 10.41
CA ARG A 18 -10.46 -1.78 10.24
C ARG A 18 -11.15 -2.50 9.07
N ALA A 19 -12.47 -2.65 9.14
CA ALA A 19 -13.24 -3.31 8.07
C ALA A 19 -13.27 -2.45 6.79
N GLY A 20 -13.24 -3.09 5.61
CA GLY A 20 -13.19 -2.39 4.34
C GLY A 20 -12.05 -1.35 4.28
N LEU A 21 -12.32 -0.15 3.78
CA LEU A 21 -11.34 0.95 3.69
C LEU A 21 -11.34 1.89 4.92
N GLN A 22 -11.96 1.49 6.03
CA GLN A 22 -12.17 2.39 7.18
C GLN A 22 -10.89 2.82 7.92
N ALA A 23 -9.73 2.22 7.62
CA ALA A 23 -8.45 2.72 8.15
C ALA A 23 -7.91 3.92 7.36
N LEU A 24 -8.35 4.10 6.11
CA LEU A 24 -7.90 5.19 5.25
C LEU A 24 -8.69 6.47 5.55
N PRO A 25 -8.05 7.65 5.55
CA PRO A 25 -8.76 8.92 5.50
C PRO A 25 -9.70 8.99 4.30
N THR A 26 -10.86 9.64 4.45
CA THR A 26 -11.91 9.71 3.41
C THR A 26 -11.39 10.15 2.05
N HIS A 27 -10.48 11.14 2.02
CA HIS A 27 -9.92 11.65 0.76
C HIS A 27 -9.00 10.64 0.06
N ASP A 28 -8.28 9.81 0.81
CA ASP A 28 -7.43 8.74 0.24
C ASP A 28 -8.27 7.54 -0.16
N ALA A 29 -9.25 7.15 0.65
CA ALA A 29 -10.21 6.10 0.31
C ALA A 29 -10.95 6.41 -1.01
N ALA A 30 -11.30 7.67 -1.26
CA ALA A 30 -11.93 8.11 -2.51
C ALA A 30 -11.06 7.93 -3.77
N ARG A 31 -9.75 7.70 -3.63
CA ARG A 31 -8.86 7.38 -4.75
C ARG A 31 -8.86 5.90 -5.12
N ILE A 32 -9.52 5.05 -4.33
CA ILE A 32 -9.62 3.62 -4.55
C ILE A 32 -11.00 3.29 -5.13
N GLN A 33 -11.00 2.66 -6.30
CA GLN A 33 -12.19 2.22 -6.99
C GLN A 33 -12.25 0.70 -6.94
N CYS A 34 -13.36 0.13 -6.49
CA CYS A 34 -13.58 -1.30 -6.52
C CYS A 34 -15.04 -1.55 -6.92
N ALA A 35 -15.24 -2.28 -8.02
CA ALA A 35 -16.58 -2.58 -8.52
C ALA A 35 -17.38 -3.47 -7.54
N VAL A 36 -16.68 -4.35 -6.83
CA VAL A 36 -17.28 -5.31 -5.90
C VAL A 36 -16.76 -5.04 -4.48
N THR A 37 -17.33 -4.03 -3.83
CA THR A 37 -16.87 -3.53 -2.51
C THR A 37 -16.82 -4.60 -1.42
N ARG A 38 -17.68 -5.64 -1.47
CA ARG A 38 -17.64 -6.79 -0.55
C ARG A 38 -16.34 -7.60 -0.61
N ARG A 39 -15.50 -7.39 -1.63
CA ARG A 39 -14.16 -7.99 -1.71
C ARG A 39 -13.12 -7.23 -0.87
N LEU A 40 -13.42 -6.01 -0.41
CA LEU A 40 -12.55 -5.26 0.49
C LEU A 40 -12.75 -5.78 1.91
N THR A 41 -11.89 -6.70 2.34
CA THR A 41 -12.05 -7.41 3.61
C THR A 41 -11.53 -6.62 4.80
N GLY A 42 -10.60 -5.68 4.57
CA GLY A 42 -10.11 -4.78 5.62
C GLY A 42 -9.01 -3.85 5.15
N SER A 43 -8.53 -3.01 6.06
CA SER A 43 -7.43 -2.09 5.82
C SER A 43 -6.65 -1.77 7.09
N ILE A 44 -5.43 -1.28 6.90
CA ILE A 44 -4.57 -0.68 7.92
C ILE A 44 -3.99 0.63 7.39
N ASN A 45 -3.82 1.60 8.28
CA ASN A 45 -3.00 2.80 8.06
C ASN A 45 -1.66 2.60 8.75
N LEU A 46 -0.69 2.13 7.97
CA LEU A 46 0.61 1.69 8.42
C LEU A 46 1.50 2.88 8.82
N ASP A 47 1.44 3.99 8.09
CA ASP A 47 2.18 5.20 8.48
C ASP A 47 1.70 5.70 9.84
N ALA A 48 0.39 5.83 10.05
CA ALA A 48 -0.15 6.28 11.33
C ALA A 48 0.14 5.29 12.47
N ALA A 49 0.03 3.98 12.21
CA ALA A 49 0.28 2.95 13.21
C ALA A 49 1.73 2.96 13.71
N LEU A 50 2.70 3.15 12.81
CA LEU A 50 4.12 3.06 13.15
C LEU A 50 4.79 4.42 13.37
N ARG A 51 4.06 5.53 13.23
CA ARG A 51 4.63 6.89 13.33
C ARG A 51 5.33 7.14 14.66
N GLN A 52 4.75 6.70 15.78
CA GLN A 52 5.34 6.91 17.10
C GLN A 52 6.56 6.03 17.34
N GLN A 53 6.51 4.77 16.90
CA GLN A 53 7.57 3.79 17.13
C GLN A 53 8.77 3.98 16.18
N GLN A 54 8.50 4.43 14.95
CA GLN A 54 9.51 4.53 13.89
C GLN A 54 9.46 5.91 13.19
N PRO A 55 9.58 7.05 13.90
CA PRO A 55 9.27 8.38 13.35
C PRO A 55 10.12 8.80 12.14
N ASN A 56 11.35 8.31 12.04
CA ASN A 56 12.28 8.65 10.95
C ASN A 56 12.33 7.60 9.82
N ALA A 57 11.52 6.55 9.90
CA ALA A 57 11.49 5.52 8.86
C ALA A 57 10.73 5.99 7.62
N ASN A 58 11.09 5.44 6.45
CA ASN A 58 10.37 5.62 5.19
C ASN A 58 9.10 4.75 5.18
N ARG A 59 8.19 5.01 6.13
CA ARG A 59 6.98 4.22 6.29
C ARG A 59 6.10 4.30 5.04
N TRP A 60 5.47 3.18 4.75
CA TRP A 60 4.44 3.04 3.72
C TRP A 60 3.08 3.41 4.30
N ASP A 61 2.18 3.96 3.48
CA ASP A 61 0.94 4.51 4.01
C ASP A 61 -0.11 3.44 4.37
N PHE A 62 -0.53 2.60 3.41
CA PHE A 62 -1.70 1.75 3.59
C PHE A 62 -1.52 0.30 3.14
N GLY A 63 -2.19 -0.60 3.84
CA GLY A 63 -2.40 -2.00 3.44
C GLY A 63 -3.90 -2.31 3.38
N ILE A 64 -4.33 -3.08 2.38
CA ILE A 64 -5.74 -3.41 2.11
C ILE A 64 -5.87 -4.92 1.90
N GLY A 65 -6.76 -5.54 2.65
CA GLY A 65 -7.21 -6.90 2.43
C GLY A 65 -8.21 -6.95 1.28
N TYR A 66 -7.94 -7.81 0.30
CA TYR A 66 -8.79 -8.01 -0.86
C TYR A 66 -9.05 -9.49 -1.12
N LEU A 67 -10.32 -9.89 -1.12
CA LEU A 67 -10.76 -11.25 -1.44
C LEU A 67 -10.82 -11.45 -2.95
N ARG A 68 -9.89 -12.24 -3.49
CA ARG A 68 -9.86 -12.63 -4.91
C ARG A 68 -10.25 -14.09 -5.05
N MET A 69 -11.40 -14.33 -5.68
CA MET A 69 -12.01 -15.66 -5.79
C MET A 69 -12.22 -16.27 -4.38
N THR A 70 -11.37 -17.21 -3.97
CA THR A 70 -11.46 -17.92 -2.69
C THR A 70 -10.33 -17.57 -1.71
N ALA A 71 -9.38 -16.70 -2.10
CA ALA A 71 -8.22 -16.37 -1.28
C ALA A 71 -8.07 -14.86 -1.09
N GLU A 72 -7.76 -14.44 0.14
CA GLU A 72 -7.40 -13.06 0.43
C GLU A 72 -5.96 -12.74 0.00
N ARG A 73 -5.75 -11.46 -0.33
CA ARG A 73 -4.45 -10.89 -0.66
C ARG A 73 -4.28 -9.55 0.04
N ALA A 74 -3.04 -9.17 0.29
CA ALA A 74 -2.68 -7.84 0.74
C ALA A 74 -2.26 -6.98 -0.47
N ILE A 75 -2.93 -5.84 -0.61
CA ILE A 75 -2.62 -4.80 -1.59
C ILE A 75 -2.06 -3.60 -0.82
N TRP A 76 -0.93 -3.07 -1.28
CA TRP A 76 -0.22 -1.99 -0.60
C TRP A 76 -0.31 -0.71 -1.41
N VAL A 77 -0.75 0.37 -0.76
CA VAL A 77 -1.03 1.65 -1.42
C VAL A 77 -0.25 2.76 -0.72
N GLU A 78 0.47 3.53 -1.51
CA GLU A 78 1.20 4.71 -1.10
C GLU A 78 0.62 5.94 -1.81
N VAL A 79 0.28 6.98 -1.05
CA VAL A 79 -0.23 8.25 -1.58
C VAL A 79 0.87 9.30 -1.46
N HIS A 80 1.53 9.60 -2.58
CA HIS A 80 2.70 10.48 -2.58
C HIS A 80 2.74 11.41 -3.81
N PRO A 81 3.22 12.66 -3.68
CA PRO A 81 3.41 13.57 -4.80
C PRO A 81 4.21 12.94 -5.95
N ALA A 82 3.80 13.12 -7.20
CA ALA A 82 4.42 12.47 -8.38
C ALA A 82 5.32 13.44 -9.18
N SER A 83 6.25 14.07 -8.47
CA SER A 83 7.26 14.95 -9.05
C SER A 83 8.50 14.16 -9.51
N SER A 84 9.44 14.84 -10.16
CA SER A 84 10.69 14.24 -10.66
C SER A 84 11.63 13.72 -9.56
N THR A 85 11.53 14.22 -8.32
CA THR A 85 12.38 13.81 -7.18
C THR A 85 11.77 12.65 -6.37
N SER A 86 10.48 12.36 -6.57
CA SER A 86 9.75 11.36 -5.79
C SER A 86 10.24 9.93 -5.96
N ILE A 87 10.95 9.61 -7.05
CA ILE A 87 11.41 8.24 -7.32
C ILE A 87 12.31 7.70 -6.20
N VAL A 88 13.27 8.50 -5.72
CA VAL A 88 14.20 8.05 -4.66
C VAL A 88 13.42 7.71 -3.38
N THR A 89 12.48 8.58 -3.01
CA THR A 89 11.60 8.39 -1.84
C THR A 89 10.75 7.13 -1.98
N MET A 90 10.11 6.94 -3.14
CA MET A 90 9.24 5.78 -3.40
C MET A 90 10.01 4.46 -3.35
N LEU A 91 11.23 4.42 -3.88
CA LEU A 91 12.10 3.25 -3.78
C LEU A 91 12.52 2.97 -2.33
N ALA A 92 12.84 4.00 -1.57
CA ALA A 92 13.19 3.88 -0.15
C ALA A 92 12.00 3.36 0.68
N LYS A 93 10.79 3.88 0.43
CA LYS A 93 9.54 3.43 1.06
C LYS A 93 9.23 1.97 0.72
N LEU A 94 9.35 1.57 -0.55
CA LEU A 94 9.07 0.19 -0.97
C LEU A 94 10.06 -0.79 -0.34
N ARG A 95 11.34 -0.40 -0.28
CA ARG A 95 12.38 -1.19 0.39
C ARG A 95 12.06 -1.36 1.88
N TRP A 96 11.66 -0.29 2.55
CA TRP A 96 11.26 -0.36 3.96
C TRP A 96 10.04 -1.29 4.15
N LEU A 97 9.00 -1.18 3.32
CA LEU A 97 7.82 -2.03 3.41
C LEU A 97 8.18 -3.51 3.26
N ARG A 98 9.00 -3.84 2.26
CA ARG A 98 9.45 -5.22 2.04
C ARG A 98 10.24 -5.78 3.21
N ALA A 99 11.12 -4.97 3.80
CA ALA A 99 11.87 -5.37 4.98
C ALA A 99 10.92 -5.64 6.16
N TRP A 100 10.00 -4.71 6.44
CA TRP A 100 9.01 -4.86 7.50
C TRP A 100 8.12 -6.11 7.32
N LEU A 101 7.67 -6.39 6.09
CA LEU A 101 6.92 -7.60 5.76
C LEU A 101 7.72 -8.89 5.95
N ALA A 102 9.04 -8.86 5.75
CA ALA A 102 9.91 -10.02 5.91
C ALA A 102 10.28 -10.29 7.39
N THR A 103 10.36 -9.23 8.21
CA THR A 103 10.91 -9.33 9.57
C THR A 103 9.86 -9.23 10.67
N GLU A 104 8.90 -8.33 10.54
CA GLU A 104 7.91 -8.05 11.60
C GLU A 104 6.51 -8.58 11.25
N ALA A 105 6.15 -8.58 9.96
CA ALA A 105 4.80 -8.81 9.47
C ALA A 105 4.70 -9.96 8.47
N GLN A 106 5.32 -11.10 8.82
CA GLN A 106 5.51 -12.24 7.91
C GLN A 106 4.20 -12.82 7.36
N GLU A 107 3.13 -12.87 8.16
CA GLU A 107 1.82 -13.34 7.69
C GLU A 107 1.20 -12.39 6.66
N LEU A 108 1.39 -11.07 6.82
CA LEU A 108 1.01 -10.09 5.80
C LEU A 108 1.90 -10.22 4.55
N GLY A 109 3.18 -10.51 4.74
CA GLY A 109 4.12 -10.82 3.67
C GLY A 109 3.65 -12.00 2.80
N LYS A 110 3.17 -13.09 3.41
CA LYS A 110 2.62 -14.26 2.71
C LYS A 110 1.37 -13.94 1.88
N LEU A 111 0.55 -12.99 2.32
CA LEU A 111 -0.63 -12.52 1.58
C LEU A 111 -0.29 -11.55 0.43
N THR A 112 0.94 -11.06 0.37
CA THR A 112 1.36 -10.03 -0.60
C THR A 112 1.84 -10.67 -1.90
N GLN A 113 1.19 -10.36 -3.02
CA GLN A 113 1.52 -10.93 -4.34
C GLN A 113 2.07 -9.90 -5.33
N GLY A 114 2.90 -8.97 -4.83
CA GLY A 114 3.52 -7.92 -5.65
C GLY A 114 2.59 -6.74 -5.98
N ASP A 115 1.44 -6.65 -5.33
CA ASP A 115 0.47 -5.57 -5.51
C ASP A 115 0.88 -4.32 -4.71
N PHE A 116 1.96 -3.66 -5.16
CA PHE A 116 2.45 -2.39 -4.64
C PHE A 116 2.06 -1.26 -5.57
N HIS A 117 1.29 -0.29 -5.06
CA HIS A 117 0.67 0.76 -5.85
C HIS A 117 1.02 2.14 -5.31
N TRP A 118 1.41 3.02 -6.23
CA TRP A 118 1.61 4.42 -5.98
C TRP A 118 0.47 5.22 -6.59
N ILE A 119 -0.28 5.92 -5.73
CA ILE A 119 -1.27 6.91 -6.10
C ILE A 119 -0.67 8.31 -5.91
N SER A 120 -0.78 9.16 -6.93
CA SER A 120 -0.34 10.54 -6.82
C SER A 120 -1.32 11.36 -5.99
N SER A 121 -0.81 12.11 -5.03
CA SER A 121 -1.58 13.15 -4.33
C SER A 121 -1.82 14.39 -5.21
N ASP A 122 -1.02 14.57 -6.26
CA ASP A 122 -0.98 15.81 -7.04
C ASP A 122 -1.98 15.82 -8.19
N ALA A 123 -2.35 17.04 -8.60
CA ALA A 123 -3.15 17.27 -9.78
C ALA A 123 -2.38 16.98 -11.09
N THR A 124 -1.06 16.85 -11.08
CA THR A 124 -0.26 16.56 -12.29
C THR A 124 0.73 15.45 -11.99
N ILE A 125 0.82 14.48 -12.90
CA ILE A 125 1.79 13.39 -12.82
C ILE A 125 2.90 13.70 -13.83
N ALA A 126 4.10 14.01 -13.34
CA ALA A 126 5.24 14.33 -14.21
C ALA A 126 5.89 13.07 -14.83
N ILE A 127 5.62 11.89 -14.26
CA ILE A 127 6.19 10.62 -14.72
C ILE A 127 5.30 10.02 -15.81
N THR A 128 5.78 10.05 -17.05
CA THR A 128 5.04 9.49 -18.21
C THR A 128 5.35 7.99 -18.39
N PRO A 129 4.44 7.20 -19.03
CA PRO A 129 4.56 5.74 -19.11
C PRO A 129 5.85 5.21 -19.74
N ASN A 130 6.47 5.95 -20.66
CA ASN A 130 7.69 5.54 -21.37
C ASN A 130 8.97 6.17 -20.81
N SER A 131 8.85 6.94 -19.73
CA SER A 131 9.99 7.59 -19.07
C SER A 131 10.96 6.58 -18.45
N ARG A 132 12.21 7.01 -18.24
CA ARG A 132 13.21 6.21 -17.50
C ARG A 132 12.70 5.85 -16.10
N GLN A 133 12.04 6.81 -15.46
CA GLN A 133 11.43 6.66 -14.15
C GLN A 133 10.40 5.53 -14.14
N ALA A 134 9.46 5.52 -15.10
CA ALA A 134 8.46 4.46 -15.20
C ALA A 134 9.10 3.07 -15.37
N LYS A 135 10.18 2.97 -16.17
CA LYS A 135 10.95 1.73 -16.31
C LYS A 135 11.60 1.30 -15.00
N GLN A 136 12.18 2.24 -14.24
CA GLN A 136 12.78 1.94 -12.93
C GLN A 136 11.74 1.41 -11.93
N LEU A 137 10.54 1.99 -11.91
CA LEU A 137 9.44 1.52 -11.05
C LEU A 137 8.99 0.10 -11.44
N ALA A 138 8.87 -0.18 -12.73
CA ALA A 138 8.48 -1.49 -13.24
C ALA A 138 9.48 -2.59 -12.85
N VAL A 139 10.79 -2.32 -12.92
CA VAL A 139 11.85 -3.27 -12.52
C VAL A 139 11.69 -3.71 -11.06
N VAL A 140 11.30 -2.80 -10.17
CA VAL A 140 11.07 -3.12 -8.76
C VAL A 140 9.65 -3.59 -8.47
N GLY A 141 8.76 -3.67 -9.47
CA GLY A 141 7.37 -4.09 -9.30
C GLY A 141 6.46 -3.05 -8.64
N LEU A 142 6.82 -1.76 -8.67
CA LEU A 142 5.97 -0.67 -8.19
C LEU A 142 5.09 -0.16 -9.34
N ARG A 143 3.76 -0.25 -9.18
CA ARG A 143 2.80 0.23 -10.18
C ARG A 143 2.40 1.68 -9.90
N GLY A 144 2.30 2.49 -10.96
CA GLY A 144 1.98 3.91 -10.88
C GLY A 144 3.18 4.80 -11.19
N PRO A 145 3.11 6.12 -10.91
CA PRO A 145 2.03 6.82 -10.22
C PRO A 145 0.72 6.87 -11.04
N ALA A 146 -0.43 6.76 -10.36
CA ALA A 146 -1.77 6.93 -10.95
C ALA A 146 -2.62 7.87 -10.10
N ARG A 147 -3.67 8.50 -10.67
CA ARG A 147 -4.58 9.35 -9.88
C ARG A 147 -5.54 8.57 -8.99
N ARG A 148 -5.93 7.39 -9.48
CA ARG A 148 -6.86 6.47 -8.83
C ARG A 148 -6.38 5.05 -9.06
N LEU A 149 -6.67 4.19 -8.10
CA LEU A 149 -6.41 2.77 -8.18
C LEU A 149 -7.72 2.03 -8.42
N ALA A 150 -7.85 1.39 -9.57
CA ALA A 150 -8.92 0.44 -9.82
C ALA A 150 -8.49 -0.95 -9.34
N LEU A 151 -9.15 -1.45 -8.30
CA LEU A 151 -9.02 -2.82 -7.84
C LEU A 151 -9.94 -3.73 -8.66
N PRO A 152 -9.56 -5.00 -8.89
CA PRO A 152 -10.34 -5.95 -9.70
C PRO A 152 -11.73 -6.28 -9.13
#